data_AF-A0A6L5JRU9-F1
#
_entry.id   AF-A0A6L5JRU9-F1
#
_cell.length_a   1.000
_cell.length_b   1.000
_cell.length_c   1.000
_cell.angle_alpha   90.00
_cell.angle_beta   90.00
_cell.angle_gamma   90.00
#
_symmetry.space_group_name_H-M   'P 1'
#
loop_
_entity.id
_entity.type
_entity.pdbx_description
1 polymer ?
#
loop_
_entity_poly.entity_id
_entity_poly.type
_entity_poly.pdbx_seq_one_letter_code
_entity_poly.pdbx_strand_id
1 'polypeptide(L)'
;MVRRIQAGQTERAANFIESDEYRYISPVFEYDASGAPVRVLHVALTNFPALDLQPGLTAAVAAKYSAALSFTPQENPMDELLEQLRYLLNLPVGATAEEVTAQLQKLIDQIKSGPAQAATSFDLAQYLADQGREIAALKSAAPDPAKFVPIAALTAAQGELASARAENAALKAAAAEQEKAEVITAALSAGKLLPAQEAWAKTVDVVALKGFIKDAPVVAPLKTQTNGVPPKPVIGGGDFAAPAGAQVDPAQLAIHQAALTYQAEHKVDYLVAVKAVGGH
;
A
#
# COMPACT_ATOMS: atom_id res chain seq x y z
N MET A 1 -53.17 54.48 48.38
CA MET A 1 -54.55 54.95 48.64
C MET A 1 -55.50 53.80 48.32
N VAL A 2 -55.71 52.89 49.28
CA VAL A 2 -56.52 51.68 49.08
C VAL A 2 -57.95 52.01 49.48
N ARG A 3 -58.87 52.11 48.50
CA ARG A 3 -60.30 52.27 48.78
C ARG A 3 -60.81 51.01 49.47
N ARG A 4 -61.13 51.12 50.76
CA ARG A 4 -61.83 50.10 51.53
C ARG A 4 -63.27 50.03 50.99
N ILE A 5 -63.59 49.01 50.21
CA ILE A 5 -64.99 48.72 49.85
C ILE A 5 -65.61 48.09 51.10
N GLN A 6 -66.25 48.91 51.94
CA GLN A 6 -67.15 48.40 52.97
C GLN A 6 -68.46 47.99 52.29
N ALA A 7 -68.54 46.72 51.85
CA ALA A 7 -69.83 46.10 51.58
C ALA A 7 -70.52 45.91 52.95
N GLY A 8 -71.49 46.77 53.27
CA GLY A 8 -72.24 46.68 54.52
C GLY A 8 -72.98 45.34 54.59
N GLN A 9 -72.64 44.51 55.57
CA GLN A 9 -73.37 43.28 55.84
C GLN A 9 -74.76 43.63 56.38
N THR A 10 -75.81 43.04 55.81
CA THR A 10 -77.15 43.14 56.38
C THR A 10 -77.23 42.27 57.63
N GLU A 11 -78.08 42.61 58.61
CA GLU A 11 -78.28 41.79 59.82
C GLU A 11 -78.59 40.32 59.48
N ARG A 12 -79.29 40.10 58.37
CA ARG A 12 -79.60 38.78 57.86
C ARG A 12 -78.36 37.98 57.44
N ALA A 13 -77.35 38.63 56.85
CA ALA A 13 -76.10 37.99 56.47
C ALA A 13 -75.24 37.64 57.71
N ALA A 14 -75.23 38.52 58.72
CA ALA A 14 -74.54 38.27 59.98
C ALA A 14 -75.11 37.05 60.71
N ASN A 15 -76.45 36.94 60.77
CA ASN A 15 -77.12 35.80 61.40
C ASN A 15 -76.78 34.46 60.74
N PHE A 16 -76.62 34.42 59.41
CA PHE A 16 -76.24 33.19 58.70
C PHE A 16 -74.78 32.78 58.92
N ILE A 17 -73.89 33.73 59.20
CA ILE A 17 -72.50 33.44 59.59
C ILE A 17 -72.47 32.91 61.03
N GLU A 18 -73.21 33.56 61.94
CA GLU A 18 -73.32 33.15 63.35
C GLU A 18 -74.04 31.81 63.54
N SER A 19 -75.02 31.49 62.69
CA SER A 19 -75.70 30.18 62.70
C SER A 19 -74.88 29.04 62.07
N ASP A 20 -73.62 29.30 61.70
CA ASP A 20 -72.72 28.36 61.02
C ASP A 20 -73.25 27.87 59.64
N GLU A 21 -74.23 28.54 59.03
CA GLU A 21 -74.75 28.20 57.70
C GLU A 21 -73.75 28.49 56.56
N TYR A 22 -72.79 29.41 56.78
CA TYR A 22 -71.72 29.76 55.83
C TYR A 22 -70.31 29.27 56.27
N ARG A 23 -70.22 28.18 57.03
CA ARG A 23 -68.98 27.74 57.69
C ARG A 23 -67.89 27.15 56.78
N TYR A 24 -68.20 26.80 55.53
CA TYR A 24 -67.23 26.18 54.62
C TYR A 24 -67.14 26.93 53.31
N ILE A 25 -66.31 27.99 53.31
CA ILE A 25 -65.95 28.67 52.08
C ILE A 25 -64.55 28.23 51.68
N SER A 26 -64.42 27.60 50.51
CA SER A 26 -63.13 27.16 49.98
C SER A 26 -62.50 28.29 49.16
N PRO A 27 -61.44 28.96 49.65
CA PRO A 27 -60.75 29.98 48.87
C PRO A 27 -59.89 29.31 47.79
N VAL A 28 -59.93 29.85 46.58
CA VAL A 28 -58.98 29.48 45.52
C VAL A 28 -57.90 30.55 45.43
N PHE A 29 -56.65 30.12 45.51
CA PHE A 29 -55.47 30.98 45.41
C PHE A 29 -54.76 30.77 44.07
N GLU A 30 -54.11 31.81 43.61
CA GLU A 30 -53.07 31.76 42.59
C GLU A 30 -51.71 31.70 43.28
N TYR A 31 -50.78 30.94 42.69
CA TYR A 31 -49.46 30.69 43.26
C TYR A 31 -48.37 31.23 42.34
N ASP A 32 -47.27 31.68 42.92
CA ASP A 32 -46.06 31.99 42.17
C ASP A 32 -45.25 30.72 41.82
N ALA A 33 -44.16 30.88 41.07
CA ALA A 33 -43.27 29.76 40.69
C ALA A 33 -42.60 29.05 41.89
N SER A 34 -42.63 29.65 43.08
CA SER A 34 -42.15 29.04 44.34
C SER A 34 -43.25 28.33 45.13
N GLY A 35 -44.50 28.39 44.65
CA GLY A 35 -45.67 27.81 45.30
C GLY A 35 -46.26 28.67 46.42
N ALA A 36 -45.87 29.94 46.54
CA ALA A 36 -46.45 30.85 47.52
C ALA A 36 -47.75 31.48 46.99
N PRO A 37 -48.83 31.56 47.80
CA PRO A 37 -50.09 32.14 47.36
C PRO A 37 -49.97 33.67 47.21
N VAL A 38 -50.17 34.17 46.00
CA VAL A 38 -50.00 35.60 45.65
C VAL A 38 -51.31 36.36 45.51
N ARG A 39 -52.41 35.66 45.22
CA ARG A 39 -53.73 36.29 45.00
C ARG A 39 -54.87 35.33 45.34
N VAL A 40 -55.94 35.85 45.94
CA VAL A 40 -57.21 35.12 46.11
C VAL A 40 -58.08 35.39 44.88
N LEU A 41 -58.51 34.33 44.18
CA LEU A 41 -59.37 34.45 43.01
C LEU A 41 -60.84 34.58 43.41
N HIS A 42 -61.35 33.67 44.25
CA HIS A 42 -62.73 33.71 44.77
C HIS A 42 -62.92 32.90 46.06
N VAL A 43 -63.98 33.23 46.79
CA VAL A 43 -64.41 32.68 48.08
C VAL A 43 -65.90 32.34 47.92
N ALA A 44 -66.24 31.08 47.57
CA ALA A 44 -67.60 30.65 47.23
C ALA A 44 -68.02 29.36 47.95
N LEU A 45 -69.33 29.22 48.22
CA LEU A 45 -69.94 28.08 48.94
C LEU A 45 -69.88 26.75 48.16
N THR A 46 -69.82 26.83 46.84
CA THR A 46 -69.56 25.72 45.91
C THR A 46 -68.83 26.27 44.68
N ASN A 47 -68.09 25.44 43.94
CA ASN A 47 -67.31 25.85 42.76
C ASN A 47 -68.19 26.48 41.65
N PHE A 48 -69.51 26.20 41.67
CA PHE A 48 -70.53 26.86 40.87
C PHE A 48 -71.85 26.88 41.67
N PRO A 49 -72.17 27.96 42.37
CA PRO A 49 -73.42 28.01 43.12
C PRO A 49 -74.59 28.19 42.16
N ALA A 50 -75.59 27.30 42.24
CA ALA A 50 -76.88 27.45 41.56
C ALA A 50 -77.74 28.53 42.24
N LEU A 51 -77.16 29.71 42.43
CA LEU A 51 -77.84 30.87 42.98
C LEU A 51 -78.40 31.69 41.82
N ASP A 52 -79.68 32.05 41.92
CA ASP A 52 -80.34 32.92 40.95
C ASP A 52 -79.86 34.37 41.21
N LEU A 53 -78.67 34.68 40.72
CA LEU A 53 -78.04 35.99 40.89
C LEU A 53 -78.72 36.98 39.94
N GLN A 54 -78.85 38.24 40.39
CA GLN A 54 -79.36 39.30 39.52
C GLN A 54 -78.54 39.34 38.21
N PRO A 55 -79.17 39.60 37.04
CA PRO A 55 -78.52 39.42 35.72
C PRO A 55 -77.16 40.11 35.58
N GLY A 56 -76.99 41.29 36.18
CA GLY A 56 -75.71 42.03 36.16
C GLY A 56 -74.58 41.38 36.96
N LEU A 57 -74.91 40.69 38.06
CA LEU A 57 -73.93 39.98 38.88
C LEU A 57 -73.54 38.65 38.23
N THR A 58 -74.50 37.95 37.61
CA THR A 58 -74.25 36.72 36.85
C THR A 58 -73.27 36.97 35.70
N ALA A 59 -73.46 38.06 34.94
CA ALA A 59 -72.55 38.45 33.86
C ALA A 59 -71.14 38.80 34.38
N ALA A 60 -71.04 39.53 35.50
CA ALA A 60 -69.76 39.89 36.10
C ALA A 60 -68.99 38.67 36.64
N VAL A 61 -69.69 37.71 37.24
CA VAL A 61 -69.10 36.45 37.72
C VAL A 61 -68.68 35.57 36.54
N ALA A 62 -69.51 35.43 35.51
CA ALA A 62 -69.20 34.65 34.32
C ALA A 62 -67.98 35.22 33.56
N ALA A 63 -67.90 36.54 33.39
CA ALA A 63 -66.77 37.20 32.74
C ALA A 63 -65.46 37.04 33.53
N LYS A 64 -65.52 37.06 34.87
CA LYS A 64 -64.35 36.79 35.71
C LYS A 64 -63.95 35.31 35.69
N TYR A 65 -64.92 34.41 35.64
CA TYR A 65 -64.67 32.97 35.56
C TYR A 65 -64.04 32.60 34.21
N SER A 66 -64.52 33.15 33.09
CA SER A 66 -63.92 32.93 31.77
C SER A 66 -62.53 33.55 31.63
N ALA A 67 -62.28 34.72 32.24
CA ALA A 67 -60.95 35.31 32.31
C ALA A 67 -59.97 34.50 33.19
N ALA A 68 -60.44 33.91 34.29
CA ALA A 68 -59.62 33.06 35.17
C ALA A 68 -59.35 31.67 34.58
N LEU A 69 -60.26 31.14 33.75
CA LEU A 69 -60.07 29.92 32.97
C LEU A 69 -59.26 30.14 31.68
N SER A 70 -58.86 31.37 31.39
CA SER A 70 -57.90 31.64 30.32
C SER A 70 -56.53 31.16 30.78
N PHE A 71 -56.28 29.87 30.63
CA PHE A 71 -54.93 29.31 30.65
C PHE A 71 -54.14 30.04 29.56
N THR A 72 -53.26 30.96 29.95
CA THR A 72 -52.14 31.31 29.07
C THR A 72 -51.45 29.98 28.74
N PRO A 73 -51.15 29.67 27.47
CA PRO A 73 -50.31 28.53 27.15
C PRO A 73 -49.02 28.72 27.93
N GLN A 74 -48.87 27.95 29.00
CA GLN A 74 -47.60 27.85 29.69
C GLN A 74 -46.72 27.11 28.69
N GLU A 75 -45.85 27.83 27.99
CA GLU A 75 -44.80 27.20 27.18
C GLU A 75 -44.09 26.23 28.12
N ASN A 76 -44.25 24.93 27.87
CA ASN A 76 -43.68 23.92 28.73
C ASN A 76 -42.18 23.90 28.43
N PRO A 77 -41.29 24.34 29.35
CA PRO A 77 -39.85 24.28 29.13
C PRO A 77 -39.34 22.84 28.89
N MET A 78 -40.20 21.85 29.17
CA MET A 78 -39.97 20.44 28.88
C MET A 78 -39.93 20.12 27.37
N ASP A 79 -40.72 20.82 26.54
CA ASP A 79 -40.78 20.56 25.10
C ASP A 79 -39.51 21.04 24.39
N GLU A 80 -39.01 22.23 24.76
CA GLU A 80 -37.75 22.77 24.23
C GLU A 80 -36.54 21.91 24.63
N LEU A 81 -36.47 21.47 25.89
CA LEU A 81 -35.41 20.55 26.36
C LEU A 81 -35.44 19.22 25.58
N LEU A 82 -36.62 18.65 25.36
CA LEU A 82 -36.77 17.40 24.61
C LEU A 82 -36.36 17.58 23.15
N GLU A 83 -36.67 18.72 22.54
CA GLU A 83 -36.22 19.05 21.18
C GLU A 83 -34.69 19.17 21.09
N GLN A 84 -34.06 19.86 22.04
CA GLN A 84 -32.60 19.96 22.11
C GLN A 84 -31.93 18.59 22.28
N LEU A 85 -32.48 17.71 23.13
CA LEU A 85 -31.98 16.35 23.33
C LEU A 85 -32.16 15.49 22.08
N ARG A 86 -33.30 15.60 21.38
CA ARG A 86 -33.51 14.92 20.09
C ARG A 86 -32.48 15.36 19.05
N TYR A 87 -32.19 16.66 18.97
CA TYR A 87 -31.16 17.18 18.09
C TYR A 87 -29.76 16.63 18.44
N LEU A 88 -29.38 16.69 19.71
CA LEU A 88 -28.08 16.21 20.19
C LEU A 88 -27.86 14.72 19.91
N LEU A 89 -28.90 13.91 20.15
CA LEU A 89 -28.87 12.46 19.95
C LEU A 89 -29.19 12.03 18.52
N ASN A 90 -29.45 12.99 17.62
CA ASN A 90 -29.85 12.76 16.24
C ASN A 90 -31.09 11.83 16.11
N LEU A 91 -32.11 12.09 16.93
CA LEU A 91 -33.37 11.36 16.96
C LEU A 91 -34.47 12.08 16.15
N PRO A 92 -35.48 11.34 15.64
CA PRO A 92 -36.61 11.94 14.96
C PRO A 92 -37.37 12.94 15.84
N VAL A 93 -37.98 13.97 15.24
CA VAL A 93 -38.80 14.98 15.94
C VAL A 93 -40.00 14.37 16.65
N GLY A 94 -40.46 13.18 16.23
CA GLY A 94 -41.53 12.42 16.88
C GLY A 94 -41.08 11.47 18.00
N ALA A 95 -39.78 11.39 18.31
CA ALA A 95 -39.26 10.41 19.26
C ALA A 95 -39.79 10.67 20.68
N THR A 96 -40.35 9.67 21.35
CA THR A 96 -40.96 9.88 22.67
C THR A 96 -39.91 10.13 23.76
N ALA A 97 -40.34 10.62 24.92
CA ALA A 97 -39.43 10.84 26.05
C ALA A 97 -38.76 9.52 26.52
N GLU A 98 -39.46 8.40 26.42
CA GLU A 98 -38.93 7.07 26.71
C GLU A 98 -37.82 6.67 25.72
N GLU A 99 -37.98 6.99 24.44
CA GLU A 99 -36.97 6.71 23.42
C GLU A 99 -35.71 7.58 23.61
N VAL A 100 -35.89 8.87 23.92
CA VAL A 100 -34.79 9.80 24.22
C VAL A 100 -34.02 9.36 25.46
N THR A 101 -34.71 9.01 26.55
CA THR A 101 -34.08 8.53 27.78
C THR A 101 -33.37 7.18 27.60
N ALA A 102 -33.96 6.26 26.84
CA ALA A 102 -33.32 4.99 26.52
C ALA A 102 -32.02 5.18 25.71
N GLN A 103 -31.99 6.12 24.76
CA GLN A 103 -30.78 6.43 24.00
C GLN A 103 -29.73 7.12 24.86
N LEU A 104 -30.14 8.08 25.70
CA LEU A 104 -29.24 8.72 26.65
C LEU A 104 -28.59 7.69 27.59
N GLN A 105 -29.36 6.72 28.09
CA GLN A 105 -28.83 5.66 28.94
C GLN A 105 -27.82 4.77 28.21
N LYS A 106 -28.06 4.42 26.94
CA LYS A 106 -27.08 3.68 26.12
C LYS A 106 -25.76 4.44 25.98
N LEU A 107 -25.81 5.75 25.74
CA LEU A 107 -24.60 6.57 25.66
C LEU A 107 -23.86 6.61 27.00
N ILE A 108 -24.60 6.78 28.10
CA ILE A 108 -24.04 6.75 29.46
C ILE A 108 -23.33 5.40 29.71
N ASP A 109 -23.93 4.29 29.32
CA ASP A 109 -23.35 2.95 29.51
C ASP A 109 -22.10 2.73 28.65
N GLN A 110 -22.09 3.24 27.41
CA GLN A 110 -20.90 3.22 26.53
C GLN A 110 -19.75 4.06 27.09
N ILE A 111 -20.05 5.21 27.69
CA ILE A 111 -19.06 6.07 28.31
C ILE A 111 -18.51 5.42 29.59
N LYS A 112 -19.39 4.84 30.42
CA LYS A 112 -19.01 4.15 31.67
C LYS A 112 -18.22 2.87 31.42
N SER A 113 -18.42 2.20 30.29
CA SER A 113 -17.63 1.01 29.93
C SER A 113 -16.21 1.34 29.43
N GLY A 114 -15.92 2.62 29.16
CA GLY A 114 -14.58 3.14 28.88
C GLY A 114 -13.77 3.52 30.13
N PRO A 115 -12.62 4.21 29.98
CA PRO A 115 -11.73 4.57 31.10
C PRO A 115 -12.36 5.54 32.13
N ALA A 116 -13.57 6.05 31.90
CA ALA A 116 -14.33 6.91 32.80
C ALA A 116 -14.99 6.17 33.98
N GLN A 117 -14.76 4.86 34.12
CA GLN A 117 -15.44 3.95 35.04
C GLN A 117 -15.29 4.28 36.55
N ALA A 118 -14.40 5.20 36.92
CA ALA A 118 -14.04 5.51 38.32
C ALA A 118 -14.49 6.89 38.84
N ALA A 119 -15.17 7.73 38.03
CA ALA A 119 -15.52 9.08 38.45
C ALA A 119 -16.91 9.16 39.09
N THR A 120 -17.02 9.82 40.25
CA THR A 120 -18.30 10.10 40.94
C THR A 120 -19.22 11.04 40.17
N SER A 121 -18.70 11.72 39.15
CA SER A 121 -19.42 12.57 38.21
C SER A 121 -18.75 12.48 36.83
N PHE A 122 -19.57 12.55 35.77
CA PHE A 122 -19.08 12.53 34.39
C PHE A 122 -19.27 13.91 33.76
N ASP A 123 -18.18 14.48 33.24
CA ASP A 123 -18.20 15.75 32.51
C ASP A 123 -18.05 15.48 31.01
N LEU A 124 -19.16 15.60 30.29
CA LEU A 124 -19.21 15.38 28.84
C LEU A 124 -18.35 16.39 28.07
N ALA A 125 -18.26 17.64 28.52
CA ALA A 125 -17.50 18.68 27.86
C ALA A 125 -15.99 18.43 27.97
N GLN A 126 -15.51 18.02 29.16
CA GLN A 126 -14.12 17.61 29.34
C GLN A 126 -13.79 16.36 28.53
N TYR A 127 -14.66 15.35 28.52
CA TYR A 127 -14.45 14.14 27.73
C TYR A 127 -14.30 14.44 26.22
N LEU A 128 -15.17 15.29 25.67
CA LEU A 128 -15.08 15.75 24.28
C LEU A 128 -13.79 16.53 24.01
N ALA A 129 -13.37 17.39 24.94
CA ALA A 129 -12.11 18.13 24.83
C ALA A 129 -10.88 17.21 24.86
N ASP A 130 -10.89 16.18 25.70
CA ASP A 130 -9.83 15.17 25.80
C ASP A 130 -9.73 14.34 24.53
N GLN A 131 -10.86 13.83 24.03
CA GLN A 131 -10.90 13.10 22.75
C GLN A 131 -10.41 14.00 21.61
N GLY A 132 -10.80 15.28 21.59
CA GLY A 132 -10.31 16.25 20.62
C GLY A 132 -8.79 16.43 20.67
N ARG A 133 -8.21 16.51 21.87
CA ARG A 133 -6.75 16.59 22.07
C ARG A 133 -6.04 15.31 21.61
N GLU A 134 -6.58 14.15 21.93
CA GLU A 134 -6.01 12.86 21.54
C GLU A 134 -6.06 12.67 20.01
N ILE A 135 -7.18 13.00 19.37
CA ILE A 135 -7.31 12.96 17.91
C ILE A 135 -6.34 13.94 17.25
N ALA A 136 -6.20 15.16 17.79
CA ALA A 136 -5.24 16.14 17.27
C ALA A 136 -3.80 15.63 17.42
N ALA A 137 -3.46 15.04 18.56
CA ALA A 137 -2.15 14.44 18.81
C ALA A 137 -1.87 13.30 17.83
N LEU A 138 -2.80 12.36 17.65
CA LEU A 138 -2.68 11.23 16.72
C LEU A 138 -2.58 11.68 15.26
N LYS A 139 -3.34 12.72 14.86
CA LYS A 139 -3.24 13.29 13.50
C LYS A 139 -1.92 14.04 13.28
N SER A 140 -1.36 14.65 14.32
CA SER A 140 -0.08 15.35 14.27
C SER A 140 1.13 14.43 14.41
N ALA A 141 0.93 13.20 14.89
CA ALA A 141 1.98 12.20 15.01
C ALA A 141 2.43 11.78 13.61
N ALA A 142 3.55 12.35 13.16
CA ALA A 142 4.22 11.89 11.95
C ALA A 142 4.58 10.40 12.12
N PRO A 143 4.26 9.53 11.16
CA PRO A 143 4.67 8.14 11.19
C PRO A 143 6.19 8.07 11.36
N ASP A 144 6.64 7.37 12.41
CA ASP A 144 8.06 7.20 12.71
C ASP A 144 8.75 6.55 11.49
N PRO A 145 9.67 7.25 10.79
CA PRO A 145 10.29 6.76 9.57
C PRO A 145 11.19 5.53 9.81
N ALA A 146 11.58 5.26 11.06
CA ALA A 146 12.32 4.05 11.42
C ALA A 146 11.41 2.81 11.54
N LYS A 147 10.09 3.00 11.72
CA LYS A 147 9.10 1.92 11.86
C LYS A 147 8.15 1.81 10.67
N PHE A 148 7.89 2.92 9.98
CA PHE A 148 6.93 3.00 8.90
C PHE A 148 7.59 3.62 7.67
N VAL A 149 7.79 2.79 6.64
CA VAL A 149 8.33 3.21 5.34
C VAL A 149 7.18 3.28 4.33
N PRO A 150 7.07 4.34 3.52
CA PRO A 150 6.09 4.40 2.44
C PRO A 150 6.26 3.22 1.49
N ILE A 151 5.15 2.58 1.10
CA ILE A 151 5.17 1.44 0.17
C ILE A 151 5.90 1.80 -1.13
N ALA A 152 5.75 3.03 -1.62
CA ALA A 152 6.48 3.51 -2.80
C ALA A 152 8.00 3.41 -2.65
N ALA A 153 8.55 3.74 -1.47
CA ALA A 153 9.99 3.64 -1.21
C ALA A 153 10.45 2.18 -1.11
N LEU A 154 9.64 1.30 -0.51
CA LEU A 154 9.91 -0.14 -0.49
C LEU A 154 9.92 -0.74 -1.90
N THR A 155 8.92 -0.42 -2.71
CA THR A 155 8.82 -0.91 -4.10
C THR A 155 9.98 -0.39 -4.95
N ALA A 156 10.38 0.86 -4.78
CA ALA A 156 11.56 1.42 -5.46
C ALA A 156 12.85 0.68 -5.07
N ALA A 157 13.08 0.48 -3.76
CA ALA A 157 14.26 -0.26 -3.27
C ALA A 157 14.29 -1.73 -3.74
N GLN A 158 13.12 -2.39 -3.82
CA GLN A 158 13.02 -3.73 -4.38
C GLN A 158 13.36 -3.76 -5.88
N GLY A 159 12.91 -2.75 -6.64
CA GLY A 159 13.26 -2.58 -8.05
C GLY A 159 14.76 -2.37 -8.26
N GLU A 160 15.38 -1.48 -7.50
CA GLU A 160 16.83 -1.25 -7.52
C GLU A 160 17.61 -2.52 -7.16
N LEU A 161 17.19 -3.26 -6.13
CA LEU A 161 17.84 -4.51 -5.74
C LEU A 161 17.74 -5.58 -6.82
N ALA A 162 16.58 -5.69 -7.50
CA ALA A 162 16.40 -6.61 -8.61
C ALA A 162 17.30 -6.23 -9.79
N SER A 163 17.38 -4.95 -10.12
CA SER A 163 18.25 -4.42 -11.16
C SER A 163 19.74 -4.67 -10.86
N ALA A 164 20.20 -4.33 -9.66
CA ALA A 164 21.58 -4.54 -9.24
C ALA A 164 21.98 -6.04 -9.21
N ARG A 165 21.04 -6.93 -8.87
CA ARG A 165 21.25 -8.38 -8.95
C ARG A 165 21.36 -8.87 -10.38
N ALA A 166 20.53 -8.35 -11.29
CA ALA A 166 20.60 -8.68 -12.71
C ALA A 166 21.92 -8.20 -13.32
N GLU A 167 22.34 -6.97 -13.00
CA GLU A 167 23.62 -6.42 -13.44
C GLU A 167 24.80 -7.22 -12.91
N ASN A 168 24.81 -7.57 -11.61
CA ASN A 168 25.85 -8.43 -11.04
C ASN A 168 25.92 -9.81 -11.69
N ALA A 169 24.77 -10.41 -12.01
CA ALA A 169 24.72 -11.70 -12.69
C ALA A 169 25.30 -11.60 -14.11
N ALA A 170 24.94 -10.55 -14.86
CA ALA A 170 25.47 -10.29 -16.19
C ALA A 170 26.99 -10.04 -16.18
N LEU A 171 27.47 -9.21 -15.25
CA LEU A 171 28.91 -8.95 -15.08
C LEU A 171 29.70 -10.21 -14.72
N LYS A 172 29.16 -11.07 -13.85
CA LYS A 172 29.79 -12.35 -13.52
C LYS A 172 29.82 -13.30 -14.71
N ALA A 173 28.76 -13.37 -15.51
CA ALA A 173 28.73 -14.19 -16.72
C ALA A 173 29.77 -13.70 -17.74
N ALA A 174 29.83 -12.39 -17.99
CA ALA A 174 30.82 -11.78 -18.88
C ALA A 174 32.26 -12.03 -18.41
N ALA A 175 32.52 -11.89 -17.10
CA ALA A 175 33.83 -12.18 -16.53
C ALA A 175 34.21 -13.67 -16.68
N ALA A 176 33.26 -14.60 -16.48
CA ALA A 176 33.51 -16.02 -16.67
C ALA A 176 33.80 -16.37 -18.14
N GLU A 177 33.13 -15.73 -19.10
CA GLU A 177 33.44 -15.91 -20.53
C GLU A 177 34.81 -15.35 -20.89
N GLN A 178 35.18 -14.17 -20.37
CA GLN A 178 36.50 -13.58 -20.57
C GLN A 178 37.59 -14.48 -20.00
N GLU A 179 37.45 -14.92 -18.75
CA GLU A 179 38.39 -15.83 -18.11
C GLU A 179 38.55 -17.13 -18.91
N LYS A 180 37.45 -17.68 -19.45
CA LYS A 180 37.48 -18.85 -20.32
C LYS A 180 38.28 -18.58 -21.58
N ALA A 181 38.02 -17.47 -22.26
CA ALA A 181 38.71 -17.10 -23.49
C ALA A 181 40.23 -16.92 -23.25
N GLU A 182 40.61 -16.29 -22.13
CA GLU A 182 42.00 -16.12 -21.73
C GLU A 182 42.68 -17.46 -21.46
N VAL A 183 42.02 -18.37 -20.73
CA VAL A 183 42.54 -19.72 -20.44
C VAL A 183 42.75 -20.53 -21.72
N ILE A 184 41.79 -20.48 -22.66
CA ILE A 184 41.91 -21.14 -23.97
C ILE A 184 43.10 -20.57 -24.74
N THR A 185 43.20 -19.24 -24.82
CA THR A 185 44.27 -18.55 -25.56
C THR A 185 45.65 -18.85 -24.98
N ALA A 186 45.76 -18.84 -23.65
CA ALA A 186 47.00 -19.20 -22.95
C ALA A 186 47.38 -20.67 -23.17
N ALA A 187 46.41 -21.60 -23.14
CA ALA A 187 46.67 -23.03 -23.34
C ALA A 187 47.07 -23.37 -24.78
N LEU A 188 46.48 -22.71 -25.78
CA LEU A 188 46.89 -22.81 -27.19
C LEU A 188 48.32 -22.30 -27.37
N SER A 189 48.64 -21.14 -26.78
CA SER A 189 49.98 -20.54 -26.86
C SER A 189 51.04 -21.39 -26.16
N ALA A 190 50.67 -22.05 -25.05
CA ALA A 190 51.54 -22.95 -24.31
C ALA A 190 51.68 -24.35 -24.93
N GLY A 191 50.97 -24.65 -26.03
CA GLY A 191 50.97 -25.98 -26.67
C GLY A 191 50.35 -27.08 -25.81
N LYS A 192 49.56 -26.72 -24.80
CA LYS A 192 48.82 -27.65 -23.93
C LYS A 192 47.43 -27.99 -24.48
N LEU A 193 46.94 -27.19 -25.42
CA LEU A 193 45.69 -27.42 -26.15
C LEU A 193 46.00 -27.42 -27.67
N LEU A 194 45.43 -28.36 -28.42
CA LEU A 194 45.57 -28.37 -29.88
C LEU A 194 44.55 -27.42 -30.53
N PRO A 195 44.86 -26.76 -31.66
CA PRO A 195 43.90 -25.90 -32.37
C PRO A 195 42.59 -26.61 -32.72
N ALA A 196 42.64 -27.90 -33.06
CA ALA A 196 41.45 -28.71 -33.34
C ALA A 196 40.52 -28.90 -32.12
N GLN A 197 41.05 -28.70 -30.90
CA GLN A 197 40.31 -28.85 -29.64
C GLN A 197 39.73 -27.52 -29.13
N GLU A 198 39.98 -26.39 -29.80
CA GLU A 198 39.47 -25.08 -29.37
C GLU A 198 37.93 -25.05 -29.32
N ALA A 199 37.27 -25.61 -30.33
CA ALA A 199 35.81 -25.68 -30.39
C ALA A 199 35.21 -26.47 -29.21
N TRP A 200 35.90 -27.55 -28.79
CA TRP A 200 35.52 -28.31 -27.60
C TRP A 200 35.82 -27.54 -26.31
N ALA A 201 36.96 -26.87 -26.21
CA ALA A 201 37.30 -26.10 -25.02
C ALA A 201 36.29 -24.97 -24.75
N LYS A 202 35.67 -24.41 -25.80
CA LYS A 202 34.57 -23.44 -25.70
C LYS A 202 33.26 -24.02 -25.16
N THR A 203 33.04 -25.33 -25.18
CA THR A 203 31.80 -25.96 -24.67
C THR A 203 31.93 -26.48 -23.24
N VAL A 204 33.15 -26.66 -22.74
CA VAL A 204 33.43 -27.21 -21.40
C VAL A 204 33.49 -26.13 -20.33
N ASP A 205 33.11 -26.44 -19.10
CA ASP A 205 33.24 -25.52 -17.94
C ASP A 205 34.69 -25.08 -17.69
N VAL A 206 34.89 -23.85 -17.21
CA VAL A 206 36.22 -23.27 -16.95
C VAL A 206 37.05 -24.07 -15.95
N VAL A 207 36.43 -24.62 -14.90
CA VAL A 207 37.15 -25.38 -13.86
C VAL A 207 37.62 -26.71 -14.44
N ALA A 208 36.76 -27.40 -15.18
CA ALA A 208 37.11 -28.64 -15.88
C ALA A 208 38.20 -28.41 -16.95
N LEU A 209 38.10 -27.31 -17.70
CA LEU A 209 39.11 -26.93 -18.69
C LEU A 209 40.47 -26.67 -18.04
N LYS A 210 40.52 -25.90 -16.94
CA LYS A 210 41.76 -25.66 -16.18
C LYS A 210 42.35 -26.95 -15.62
N GLY A 211 41.50 -27.86 -15.12
CA GLY A 211 41.92 -29.19 -14.66
C GLY A 211 42.58 -29.99 -15.78
N PHE A 212 41.97 -30.04 -16.96
CA PHE A 212 42.54 -30.71 -18.13
C PHE A 212 43.89 -30.12 -18.55
N ILE A 213 43.98 -28.78 -18.66
CA ILE A 213 45.21 -28.08 -19.07
C ILE A 213 46.37 -28.34 -18.10
N LYS A 214 46.08 -28.46 -16.79
CA LYS A 214 47.09 -28.73 -15.77
C LYS A 214 47.82 -30.04 -16.05
N ASP A 215 47.07 -31.10 -16.34
CA ASP A 215 47.61 -32.45 -16.54
C ASP A 215 47.99 -32.74 -18.01
N ALA A 216 47.57 -31.88 -18.95
CA ALA A 216 47.86 -32.04 -20.36
C ALA A 216 49.38 -31.93 -20.65
N PRO A 217 49.97 -32.89 -21.39
CA PRO A 217 51.35 -32.80 -21.84
C PRO A 217 51.51 -31.69 -22.87
N VAL A 218 52.68 -31.05 -22.90
CA VAL A 218 53.00 -30.04 -23.91
C VAL A 218 53.23 -30.76 -25.24
N VAL A 219 52.31 -30.60 -26.17
CA VAL A 219 52.47 -31.11 -27.54
C VAL A 219 53.20 -30.02 -28.31
N ALA A 220 54.51 -30.20 -28.48
CA ALA A 220 55.27 -29.35 -29.38
C ALA A 220 54.62 -29.41 -30.77
N PRO A 221 54.38 -28.26 -31.43
CA PRO A 221 53.79 -28.27 -32.76
C PRO A 221 54.62 -29.18 -33.65
N LEU A 222 53.96 -30.12 -34.34
CA LEU A 222 54.60 -30.99 -35.32
C LEU A 222 55.22 -30.08 -36.39
N LYS A 223 56.51 -29.78 -36.22
CA LYS A 223 57.28 -29.07 -37.23
C LYS A 223 57.39 -30.02 -38.40
N THR A 224 56.65 -29.73 -39.47
CA THR A 224 56.93 -30.38 -40.75
C THR A 224 58.35 -30.00 -41.13
N GLN A 225 59.13 -30.96 -41.65
CA GLN A 225 60.55 -30.77 -41.97
C GLN A 225 60.78 -29.58 -42.93
N THR A 226 59.73 -29.12 -43.60
CA THR A 226 59.73 -28.00 -44.55
C THR A 226 58.95 -26.77 -44.07
N ASN A 227 58.42 -26.71 -42.83
CA ASN A 227 57.54 -25.61 -42.38
C ASN A 227 56.38 -25.31 -43.35
N GLY A 228 55.86 -26.33 -44.04
CA GLY A 228 54.80 -26.15 -45.05
C GLY A 228 55.26 -25.50 -46.37
N VAL A 229 56.57 -25.34 -46.57
CA VAL A 229 57.13 -24.94 -47.87
C VAL A 229 57.09 -26.17 -48.80
N PRO A 230 56.33 -26.14 -49.91
CA PRO A 230 56.39 -27.21 -50.89
C PRO A 230 57.81 -27.29 -51.48
N PRO A 231 58.34 -28.49 -51.77
CA PRO A 231 59.64 -28.61 -52.41
C PRO A 231 59.63 -27.79 -53.70
N LYS A 232 60.64 -26.93 -53.86
CA LYS A 232 60.80 -26.12 -55.06
C LYS A 232 60.89 -27.08 -56.25
N PRO A 233 60.04 -26.97 -57.27
CA PRO A 233 60.16 -27.82 -58.44
C PRO A 233 61.51 -27.50 -59.07
N VAL A 234 62.43 -28.48 -59.06
CA VAL A 234 63.71 -28.36 -59.75
C VAL A 234 63.40 -28.53 -61.23
N ILE A 235 63.00 -27.44 -61.88
CA ILE A 235 62.95 -27.35 -63.34
C ILE A 235 64.37 -27.03 -63.78
N GLY A 236 65.17 -28.07 -63.91
CA GLY A 236 66.57 -28.03 -64.33
C GLY A 236 67.13 -29.43 -64.21
N GLY A 237 67.53 -30.03 -65.32
CA GLY A 237 68.07 -31.39 -65.37
C GLY A 237 69.12 -31.57 -64.28
N GLY A 238 68.86 -32.49 -63.36
CA GLY A 238 69.82 -32.83 -62.33
C GLY A 238 71.00 -33.52 -63.00
N ASP A 239 72.17 -32.87 -62.95
CA ASP A 239 73.46 -33.55 -63.18
C ASP A 239 73.58 -34.65 -62.12
N PHE A 240 73.17 -35.86 -62.46
CA PHE A 240 73.43 -37.05 -61.66
C PHE A 240 74.92 -37.37 -61.79
N ALA A 241 75.75 -36.81 -60.91
CA ALA A 241 77.11 -37.27 -60.72
C ALA A 241 77.08 -38.52 -59.82
N ALA A 242 77.40 -39.68 -60.39
CA ALA A 242 77.50 -40.92 -59.62
C ALA A 242 78.55 -40.76 -58.49
N PRO A 243 78.26 -41.21 -57.26
CA PRO A 243 79.19 -41.11 -56.15
C PRO A 243 80.49 -41.87 -56.43
N ALA A 244 81.61 -41.37 -55.92
CA ALA A 244 82.95 -41.93 -56.18
C ALA A 244 83.01 -43.42 -55.81
N GLY A 245 83.26 -44.27 -56.82
CA GLY A 245 83.30 -45.73 -56.70
C GLY A 245 82.16 -46.49 -57.40
N ALA A 246 81.15 -45.81 -57.93
CA ALA A 246 80.08 -46.41 -58.73
C ALA A 246 80.32 -46.21 -60.23
N GLN A 247 80.22 -47.28 -61.03
CA GLN A 247 80.19 -47.20 -62.50
C GLN A 247 78.74 -47.08 -62.98
N VAL A 248 78.48 -46.08 -63.82
CA VAL A 248 77.20 -45.95 -64.55
C VAL A 248 77.27 -46.85 -65.77
N ASP A 249 76.22 -47.64 -66.03
CA ASP A 249 76.13 -48.45 -67.24
C ASP A 249 76.20 -47.53 -68.48
N PRO A 250 77.24 -47.66 -69.33
CA PRO A 250 77.43 -46.78 -70.47
C PRO A 250 76.29 -46.85 -71.49
N ALA A 251 75.57 -47.97 -71.58
CA ALA A 251 74.42 -48.10 -72.48
C ALA A 251 73.24 -47.24 -71.99
N GLN A 252 72.96 -47.26 -70.68
CA GLN A 252 71.89 -46.46 -70.08
C GLN A 252 72.21 -44.95 -70.11
N LEU A 253 73.48 -44.59 -69.94
CA LEU A 253 73.92 -43.20 -70.06
C LEU A 253 73.70 -42.66 -71.48
N ALA A 254 73.99 -43.47 -72.51
CA ALA A 254 73.75 -43.09 -73.90
C ALA A 254 72.25 -42.89 -74.20
N ILE A 255 71.39 -43.76 -73.68
CA ILE A 255 69.93 -43.64 -73.81
C ILE A 255 69.44 -42.35 -73.12
N HIS A 256 69.95 -42.04 -71.92
CA HIS A 256 69.61 -40.82 -71.21
C HIS A 256 70.00 -39.55 -72.00
N GLN A 257 71.21 -39.51 -72.54
CA GLN A 257 71.69 -38.37 -73.34
C GLN A 257 70.91 -38.22 -74.65
N ALA A 258 70.57 -39.32 -75.32
CA ALA A 258 69.71 -39.31 -76.50
C ALA A 258 68.29 -38.81 -76.16
N ALA A 259 67.73 -39.26 -75.03
CA ALA A 259 66.41 -38.83 -74.57
C ALA A 259 66.38 -37.34 -74.24
N LEU A 260 67.41 -36.79 -73.58
CA LEU A 260 67.52 -35.36 -73.30
C LEU A 260 67.61 -34.53 -74.59
N THR A 261 68.35 -35.01 -75.59
CA THR A 261 68.46 -34.34 -76.89
C THR A 261 67.10 -34.34 -77.62
N TYR A 262 66.43 -35.50 -77.65
CA TYR A 262 65.10 -35.63 -78.23
C TYR A 262 64.07 -34.75 -77.51
N GLN A 263 64.15 -34.68 -76.19
CA GLN A 263 63.30 -33.83 -75.35
C GLN A 263 63.47 -32.34 -75.69
N ALA A 264 64.73 -31.89 -75.85
CA ALA A 264 65.03 -30.50 -76.20
C ALA A 264 64.54 -30.13 -77.60
N GLU A 265 64.68 -31.04 -78.57
CA GLU A 265 64.25 -30.82 -79.96
C GLU A 265 62.72 -30.83 -80.10
N HIS A 266 62.03 -31.77 -79.45
CA HIS A 266 60.60 -32.01 -79.65
C HIS A 266 59.71 -31.36 -78.57
N LYS A 267 60.32 -30.76 -77.53
CA LYS A 267 59.64 -30.15 -76.37
C LYS A 267 58.59 -31.07 -75.72
N VAL A 268 58.89 -32.36 -75.67
CA VAL A 268 58.04 -33.38 -75.04
C VAL A 268 58.46 -33.66 -73.61
N ASP A 269 57.65 -34.41 -72.87
CA ASP A 269 58.04 -34.90 -71.54
C ASP A 269 59.17 -35.94 -71.64
N TYR A 270 60.04 -36.00 -70.63
CA TYR A 270 61.19 -36.90 -70.61
C TYR A 270 60.78 -38.37 -70.76
N LEU A 271 59.68 -38.81 -70.17
CA LEU A 271 59.21 -40.20 -70.31
C LEU A 271 58.77 -40.54 -71.73
N VAL A 272 58.27 -39.55 -72.48
CA VAL A 272 57.92 -39.72 -73.90
C VAL A 272 59.20 -39.77 -74.73
N ALA A 273 60.19 -38.93 -74.40
CA ALA A 273 61.48 -38.92 -75.08
C ALA A 273 62.26 -40.24 -74.89
N VAL A 274 62.29 -40.80 -73.68
CA VAL A 274 62.96 -42.09 -73.39
C VAL A 274 62.36 -43.23 -74.20
N LYS A 275 61.02 -43.32 -74.28
CA LYS A 275 60.34 -44.32 -75.12
C LYS A 275 60.66 -44.15 -76.61
N ALA A 276 60.78 -42.91 -77.08
CA ALA A 276 61.10 -42.62 -78.48
C ALA A 276 62.53 -43.02 -78.86
N VAL A 277 63.50 -42.94 -77.93
CA VAL A 277 64.90 -43.33 -78.17
C VAL A 277 65.20 -44.79 -77.79
N GLY A 278 64.17 -45.60 -77.52
CA GLY A 278 64.30 -47.04 -77.27
C GLY A 278 64.66 -47.44 -75.83
N GLY A 279 64.50 -46.54 -74.86
CA GLY A 279 64.56 -46.88 -73.44
C GLY A 279 63.26 -47.58 -72.99
N HIS A 280 63.40 -48.67 -72.23
CA HIS A 280 62.28 -49.41 -71.64
C HIS A 280 61.77 -48.76 -70.35
#